data_AF-A0A2A2L4R3-F1
#
_entry.id   AF-A0A2A2L4R3-F1
#
_cell.length_a   1.000
_cell.length_b   1.000
_cell.length_c   1.000
_cell.angle_alpha   90.00
_cell.angle_beta   90.00
_cell.angle_gamma   90.00
#
_symmetry.space_group_name_H-M   'P 1'
#
loop_
_entity.id
_entity.type
_entity.pdbx_description
1 polymer ?
#
loop_
_entity_poly.entity_id
_entity_poly.type
_entity_poly.pdbx_seq_one_letter_code
_entity_poly.pdbx_strand_id
1 'polypeptide(L)'
;MLFFSFLEQNQNQFEKNYFEVLLNVFIERFIPYVTGEQQLPTKGGEEKKKVRFAQSYAPAYIVEVWKKFFNILIAQMTDSFELERTKQHNAQNQKALAPHQHIEQSERKKKRVQEKASEIENTASSYEAAIQQETMHEDPF
;
A
#
# COMPACT_ATOMS: atom_id res chain seq x y z
N MET A 1 -5.81 0.42 -12.36
CA MET A 1 -6.37 1.58 -11.62
C MET A 1 -7.88 1.50 -11.38
N LEU A 2 -8.69 0.90 -12.26
CA LEU A 2 -10.17 0.90 -12.14
C LEU A 2 -10.74 0.39 -10.82
N PHE A 3 -10.13 -0.63 -10.21
CA PHE A 3 -10.62 -1.23 -8.96
C PHE A 3 -10.57 -0.27 -7.77
N PHE A 4 -9.51 0.54 -7.67
CA PHE A 4 -9.37 1.46 -6.54
C PHE A 4 -10.36 2.63 -6.65
N SER A 5 -10.53 3.19 -7.85
CA SER A 5 -11.52 4.24 -8.12
C SER A 5 -12.95 3.75 -7.92
N PHE A 6 -13.24 2.47 -8.25
CA PHE A 6 -14.52 1.86 -7.94
C PHE A 6 -14.79 1.83 -6.44
N LEU A 7 -13.82 1.34 -5.64
CA LEU A 7 -13.98 1.29 -4.19
C LEU A 7 -14.09 2.69 -3.59
N GLU A 8 -13.31 3.66 -4.07
CA GLU A 8 -13.37 5.04 -3.56
C GLU A 8 -14.79 5.62 -3.64
N GLN A 9 -15.49 5.37 -4.76
CA GLN A 9 -16.84 5.85 -5.02
C GLN A 9 -17.95 5.02 -4.37
N ASN A 10 -17.74 3.70 -4.23
CA ASN A 10 -18.83 2.77 -3.89
C ASN A 10 -18.67 2.09 -2.52
N GLN A 11 -17.48 2.11 -1.91
CA GLN A 11 -17.23 1.50 -0.60
C GLN A 11 -17.96 2.31 0.48
N ASN A 12 -18.89 1.66 1.18
CA ASN A 12 -19.67 2.27 2.24
C ASN A 12 -20.02 1.23 3.32
N GLN A 13 -19.61 1.49 4.56
CA GLN A 13 -19.85 0.57 5.67
C GLN A 13 -21.35 0.39 6.02
N PHE A 14 -22.19 1.39 5.73
CA PHE A 14 -23.63 1.36 6.05
C PHE A 14 -24.49 0.81 4.90
N GLU A 15 -23.95 0.73 3.69
CA GLU A 15 -24.69 0.28 2.50
C GLU A 15 -24.06 -0.99 1.92
N LYS A 16 -22.79 -0.90 1.49
CA LYS A 16 -22.10 -2.03 0.87
C LYS A 16 -20.60 -1.98 1.12
N ASN A 17 -20.14 -2.86 1.98
CA ASN A 17 -18.74 -3.10 2.24
C ASN A 17 -18.23 -4.22 1.31
N TYR A 18 -17.46 -3.88 0.29
CA TYR A 18 -16.96 -4.84 -0.68
C TYR A 18 -15.90 -5.79 -0.10
N PHE A 19 -15.19 -5.39 0.95
CA PHE A 19 -14.28 -6.28 1.69
C PHE A 19 -15.08 -7.36 2.42
N GLU A 20 -16.17 -6.97 3.08
CA GLU A 20 -17.08 -7.89 3.74
C GLU A 20 -17.75 -8.84 2.75
N VAL A 21 -18.27 -8.32 1.62
CA VAL A 21 -18.89 -9.15 0.57
C VAL A 21 -17.92 -10.22 0.09
N LEU A 22 -16.68 -9.84 -0.23
CA LEU A 22 -15.67 -10.79 -0.71
C LEU A 22 -15.29 -11.80 0.37
N LEU A 23 -14.97 -11.34 1.59
CA LEU A 23 -14.48 -12.20 2.65
C LEU A 23 -15.57 -13.10 3.24
N ASN A 24 -16.84 -12.71 3.17
CA ASN A 24 -17.97 -13.59 3.49
C ASN A 24 -18.06 -14.76 2.50
N VAL A 25 -17.80 -14.53 1.21
CA VAL A 25 -17.70 -15.63 0.24
C VAL A 25 -16.54 -16.58 0.59
N PHE A 26 -15.41 -16.05 1.07
CA PHE A 26 -14.34 -16.91 1.59
C PHE A 26 -14.79 -17.68 2.83
N ILE A 27 -15.44 -17.05 3.80
CA ILE A 27 -15.98 -17.76 4.98
C ILE A 27 -16.90 -18.91 4.56
N GLU A 28 -17.79 -18.68 3.60
CA GLU A 28 -18.75 -19.70 3.16
C GLU A 28 -18.11 -20.80 2.30
N ARG A 29 -17.17 -20.45 1.43
CA ARG A 29 -16.64 -21.38 0.42
C ARG A 29 -15.30 -21.97 0.79
N PHE A 30 -14.40 -21.22 1.41
CA PHE A 30 -13.05 -21.68 1.74
C PHE A 30 -13.06 -22.61 2.96
N ILE A 31 -13.77 -22.24 4.03
CA ILE A 31 -13.77 -22.99 5.30
C ILE A 31 -14.12 -24.48 5.11
N PRO A 32 -15.17 -24.85 4.34
CA PRO A 32 -15.48 -26.26 4.08
C PRO A 32 -14.33 -27.07 3.47
N TYR A 33 -13.46 -26.44 2.65
CA TYR A 33 -12.28 -27.13 2.12
C TYR A 33 -11.21 -27.34 3.19
N VAL A 34 -11.00 -26.37 4.09
CA VAL A 34 -9.98 -26.46 5.15
C VAL A 34 -10.39 -27.41 6.27
N THR A 35 -11.70 -27.55 6.53
CA THR A 35 -12.23 -28.55 7.46
C THR A 35 -12.26 -29.95 6.86
N GLY A 36 -12.15 -30.09 5.53
CA GLY A 36 -12.26 -31.36 4.82
C GLY A 36 -13.70 -31.84 4.63
N GLU A 37 -14.67 -30.95 4.85
CA GLU A 37 -16.09 -31.15 4.51
C GLU A 37 -16.28 -31.18 2.99
N GLN A 38 -15.58 -30.31 2.27
CA GLN A 38 -15.55 -30.24 0.81
C GLN A 38 -14.17 -30.62 0.28
N GLN A 39 -14.12 -31.32 -0.86
CA GLN A 39 -12.88 -31.65 -1.55
C GLN A 39 -12.85 -30.96 -2.91
N LEU A 40 -11.64 -30.58 -3.34
CA LEU A 40 -11.44 -30.11 -4.70
C LEU A 40 -11.66 -31.26 -5.68
N PRO A 41 -12.34 -31.02 -6.82
CA PRO A 41 -12.51 -32.04 -7.84
C PRO A 41 -11.15 -32.52 -8.31
N THR A 42 -10.85 -33.80 -8.08
CA THR A 42 -9.61 -34.43 -8.53
C THR A 42 -9.77 -34.82 -9.99
N LYS A 43 -8.76 -34.54 -10.81
CA LYS A 43 -8.77 -34.75 -12.28
C LYS A 43 -8.86 -36.23 -12.74
N GLY A 44 -9.26 -37.17 -11.88
CA GLY A 44 -9.21 -38.60 -12.20
C GLY A 44 -10.22 -39.51 -11.48
N GLY A 45 -11.24 -38.99 -10.80
CA GLY A 45 -12.27 -39.83 -10.17
C GLY A 45 -11.80 -40.70 -9.00
N GLU A 46 -10.51 -40.67 -8.64
CA GLU A 46 -10.01 -41.32 -7.45
C GLU A 46 -10.36 -40.48 -6.21
N GLU A 47 -11.39 -40.93 -5.48
CA GLU A 47 -11.61 -40.51 -4.10
C GLU A 47 -10.34 -40.80 -3.30
N LYS A 48 -9.52 -39.78 -3.05
CA LYS A 48 -8.40 -39.91 -2.11
C LYS A 48 -9.01 -40.25 -0.75
N LYS A 49 -8.84 -41.50 -0.32
CA LYS A 49 -9.26 -42.01 1.00
C LYS A 49 -8.96 -40.95 2.05
N LYS A 50 -10.01 -40.47 2.72
CA LYS A 50 -9.91 -39.53 3.84
C LYS A 50 -8.91 -40.11 4.85
N VAL A 51 -7.71 -39.54 4.92
CA VAL A 51 -6.79 -39.80 6.02
C VAL A 51 -7.39 -39.11 7.25
N ARG A 52 -8.36 -39.78 7.88
CA ARG A 52 -9.10 -39.31 9.07
C ARG A 52 -8.22 -39.15 10.32
N PHE A 53 -6.95 -39.56 10.25
CA PHE A 53 -6.06 -39.69 11.41
C PHE A 53 -5.06 -38.54 11.59
N ALA A 54 -5.09 -37.47 10.78
CA ALA A 54 -4.12 -36.36 10.87
C ALA A 54 -4.70 -34.99 11.24
N GLN A 55 -6.01 -34.86 11.50
CA GLN A 55 -6.56 -33.59 12.01
C GLN A 55 -6.40 -33.54 13.53
N SER A 56 -5.37 -32.84 13.98
CA SER A 56 -5.08 -32.59 15.39
C SER A 56 -6.11 -31.65 16.07
N TYR A 57 -6.91 -30.93 15.28
CA TYR A 57 -7.90 -29.97 15.76
C TYR A 57 -9.32 -30.36 15.35
N ALA A 58 -10.28 -30.19 16.25
CA ALA A 58 -11.68 -30.40 15.92
C ALA A 58 -12.14 -29.40 14.84
N PRO A 59 -12.96 -29.83 13.85
CA PRO A 59 -13.42 -28.95 12.77
C PRO A 59 -14.06 -27.65 13.26
N ALA A 60 -14.78 -27.69 14.38
CA ALA A 60 -15.37 -26.49 15.01
C ALA A 60 -14.32 -25.42 15.35
N TYR A 61 -13.17 -25.81 15.90
CA TYR A 61 -12.08 -24.87 16.20
C TYR A 61 -11.46 -24.28 14.92
N ILE A 62 -11.33 -25.09 13.87
CA ILE A 62 -10.83 -24.62 12.57
C ILE A 62 -11.78 -23.56 12.01
N VAL A 63 -13.10 -23.83 12.01
CA VAL A 63 -14.13 -22.87 11.57
C VAL A 63 -14.06 -21.57 12.36
N GLU A 64 -14.00 -21.65 13.69
CA GLU A 64 -13.96 -20.46 14.54
C GLU A 64 -12.74 -19.58 14.29
N VAL A 65 -11.54 -20.19 14.20
CA VAL A 65 -10.30 -19.47 13.95
C VAL A 65 -10.35 -18.74 12.61
N TRP A 66 -10.79 -19.43 11.55
CA TRP A 66 -10.89 -18.82 10.22
C TRP A 66 -11.96 -17.73 10.15
N LYS A 67 -13.12 -17.91 10.78
CA LYS A 67 -14.13 -16.85 10.89
C LYS A 67 -13.58 -15.61 11.60
N LYS A 68 -12.91 -15.79 12.75
CA LYS A 68 -12.29 -14.68 13.49
C LYS A 68 -11.23 -13.99 12.65
N PHE A 69 -10.38 -14.75 11.96
CA PHE A 69 -9.36 -14.22 11.07
C PHE A 69 -9.96 -13.35 9.95
N PHE A 70 -10.94 -13.85 9.21
CA PHE A 70 -11.58 -13.08 8.14
C PHE A 70 -12.33 -11.86 8.66
N ASN A 71 -12.99 -11.95 9.82
CA ASN A 71 -13.64 -10.78 10.43
C ASN A 71 -12.64 -9.70 10.83
N ILE A 72 -11.46 -10.08 11.34
CA ILE A 72 -10.37 -9.12 11.62
C ILE A 72 -9.90 -8.47 10.33
N LEU A 73 -9.74 -9.24 9.24
CA LEU A 73 -9.36 -8.67 7.94
C LEU A 73 -10.41 -7.67 7.43
N ILE A 74 -11.71 -8.02 7.50
CA ILE A 74 -12.80 -7.11 7.11
C ILE A 74 -12.67 -5.79 7.88
N ALA A 75 -12.55 -5.85 9.20
CA ALA A 75 -12.45 -4.66 10.05
C ALA A 75 -11.22 -3.81 9.69
N GLN A 76 -10.04 -4.42 9.67
CA GLN A 76 -8.78 -3.70 9.41
C GLN A 76 -8.72 -3.09 8.01
N MET A 77 -9.21 -3.81 6.98
CA MET A 77 -9.26 -3.29 5.62
C MET A 77 -10.27 -2.14 5.49
N THR A 78 -11.42 -2.25 6.16
CA THR A 78 -12.45 -1.20 6.14
C THR A 78 -11.93 0.07 6.81
N ASP A 79 -11.39 -0.05 8.02
CA ASP A 79 -10.92 1.09 8.81
C ASP A 79 -9.75 1.81 8.13
N SER A 80 -8.77 1.05 7.63
CA SER A 80 -7.61 1.63 6.94
C SER A 80 -7.99 2.29 5.62
N PHE A 81 -8.94 1.71 4.88
CA PHE A 81 -9.44 2.31 3.65
C PHE A 81 -10.18 3.62 3.93
N GLU A 82 -11.06 3.65 4.94
CA GLU A 82 -11.83 4.84 5.30
C GLU A 82 -10.94 5.98 5.78
N LEU A 83 -9.91 5.65 6.57
CA LEU A 83 -8.91 6.60 7.03
C LEU A 83 -8.17 7.25 5.86
N GLU A 84 -7.67 6.45 4.92
CA GLU A 84 -6.94 6.96 3.77
C GLU A 84 -7.84 7.77 2.83
N ARG A 85 -9.09 7.33 2.60
CA ARG A 85 -10.09 8.08 1.83
C ARG A 85 -10.35 9.46 2.42
N THR A 86 -10.56 9.54 3.73
CA THR A 86 -10.79 10.80 4.44
C THR A 86 -9.58 11.72 4.35
N LYS A 87 -8.37 11.17 4.52
CA LYS A 87 -7.12 11.91 4.41
C LYS A 87 -6.93 12.52 3.01
N GLN A 88 -7.23 11.76 1.96
CA GLN A 88 -7.13 12.24 0.58
C GLN A 88 -8.14 13.35 0.29
N HIS A 89 -9.39 13.18 0.70
CA HIS A 89 -10.41 14.21 0.56
C HIS A 89 -10.04 15.50 1.31
N ASN A 90 -9.54 15.39 2.55
CA ASN A 90 -9.09 16.54 3.32
C ASN A 90 -7.89 17.25 2.68
N ALA A 91 -6.92 16.50 2.14
CA ALA A 91 -5.78 17.07 1.43
C ALA A 91 -6.19 17.81 0.15
N GLN A 92 -7.19 17.29 -0.57
CA GLN A 92 -7.75 17.97 -1.74
C GLN A 92 -8.51 19.24 -1.35
N ASN A 93 -9.29 19.21 -0.28
CA ASN A 93 -10.01 20.38 0.22
C ASN A 93 -9.06 21.48 0.73
N GLN A 94 -7.98 21.13 1.44
CA GLN A 94 -6.98 22.12 1.86
C GLN A 94 -6.30 22.79 0.66
N LYS A 95 -5.99 22.04 -0.39
CA LYS A 95 -5.49 22.59 -1.65
C LYS A 95 -6.49 23.54 -2.31
N ALA A 96 -7.77 23.22 -2.27
CA ALA A 96 -8.84 24.04 -2.85
C ALA A 96 -9.12 25.32 -2.04
N LEU A 97 -9.01 25.25 -0.71
CA LEU A 97 -9.30 26.36 0.21
C LEU A 97 -8.15 27.39 0.30
N ALA A 98 -6.90 26.94 0.16
CA ALA A 98 -5.73 27.83 0.19
C ALA A 98 -4.75 27.51 -0.96
N PRO A 99 -5.16 27.63 -2.22
CA PRO A 99 -4.34 27.26 -3.37
C PRO A 99 -3.04 28.08 -3.42
N HIS A 100 -3.08 29.36 -3.03
CA HIS A 100 -1.92 30.23 -2.97
C HIS A 100 -0.83 29.74 -1.99
N GLN A 101 -1.19 29.12 -0.86
CA GLN A 101 -0.22 28.56 0.08
C GLN A 101 0.52 27.36 -0.51
N HIS A 102 -0.16 26.55 -1.33
CA HIS A 102 0.47 25.44 -2.04
C HIS A 102 1.41 25.92 -3.15
N ILE A 103 1.02 26.97 -3.89
CA ILE A 103 1.85 27.60 -4.91
C ILE A 103 3.11 28.17 -4.27
N GLU A 104 2.98 28.97 -3.20
CA GLU A 104 4.13 29.53 -2.48
C GLU A 104 5.08 28.47 -1.91
N GLN A 105 4.56 27.37 -1.34
CA GLN A 105 5.41 26.27 -0.87
C GLN A 105 6.14 25.57 -2.02
N SER A 106 5.49 25.39 -3.18
CA SER A 106 6.12 24.79 -4.36
C SER A 106 7.22 25.68 -4.94
N GLU A 107 6.99 26.99 -4.99
CA GLU A 107 7.95 28.01 -5.42
C GLU A 107 9.14 28.08 -4.45
N ARG A 108 8.90 28.06 -3.13
CA ARG A 108 9.96 27.99 -2.11
C ARG A 108 10.79 26.72 -2.22
N LYS A 109 10.18 25.57 -2.51
CA LYS A 109 10.91 24.30 -2.73
C LYS A 109 11.76 24.37 -3.99
N LYS A 110 11.23 24.88 -5.11
CA LYS A 110 12.00 25.10 -6.34
C LYS A 110 13.19 26.01 -6.09
N LYS A 111 12.98 27.13 -5.39
CA LYS A 111 14.04 28.08 -5.06
C LYS A 111 15.17 27.44 -4.24
N ARG A 112 14.84 26.62 -3.23
CA ARG A 112 15.84 25.87 -2.45
C ARG A 112 16.63 24.85 -3.27
N VAL A 113 15.97 24.17 -4.21
CA VAL A 113 16.64 23.20 -5.09
C VAL A 113 17.57 23.93 -6.05
N GLN A 114 17.13 25.07 -6.59
CA GLN A 114 17.95 25.93 -7.44
C GLN A 114 19.15 26.49 -6.68
N GLU A 115 18.95 27.04 -5.48
CA GLU A 115 20.01 27.53 -4.60
C GLU A 115 21.08 26.45 -4.34
N LYS A 116 20.66 25.23 -3.98
CA LYS A 116 21.58 24.09 -3.80
C LYS A 116 22.33 23.71 -5.09
N ALA A 117 21.67 23.75 -6.25
CA ALA A 117 22.34 23.47 -7.51
C ALA A 117 23.40 24.53 -7.84
N SER A 118 23.08 25.81 -7.62
CA SER A 118 24.04 26.91 -7.81
C SER A 118 25.17 26.92 -6.77
N GLU A 119 24.95 26.46 -5.53
CA GLU A 119 26.02 26.29 -4.55
C GLU A 119 27.04 25.25 -5.01
N ILE A 120 26.58 24.12 -5.57
CA ILE A 120 27.42 23.05 -6.11
C ILE A 120 28.19 23.54 -7.35
N GLU A 121 27.54 24.28 -8.24
CA GLU A 121 28.18 24.87 -9.43
C GLU A 121 29.25 25.90 -9.04
N ASN A 122 28.96 26.76 -8.05
CA ASN A 122 29.93 27.74 -7.56
C ASN A 122 31.11 27.09 -6.82
N THR A 123 30.90 25.99 -6.08
CA THR A 123 32.01 25.25 -5.45
C THR A 123 32.84 24.49 -6.47
N ALA A 124 32.22 23.91 -7.50
CA ALA A 124 32.94 23.26 -8.60
C ALA A 124 33.79 24.26 -9.40
N SER A 125 33.23 25.42 -9.75
CA SER A 125 33.96 26.48 -10.46
C SER A 125 35.10 27.07 -9.62
N SER A 126 34.91 27.22 -8.30
CA SER A 126 35.96 27.65 -7.38
C SER A 126 37.09 26.62 -7.26
N TYR A 127 36.76 25.33 -7.25
CA TYR A 127 37.74 24.24 -7.22
C TYR A 127 38.55 24.17 -8.54
N GLU A 128 37.89 24.32 -9.70
CA GLU A 128 38.57 24.39 -10.99
C GLU A 128 39.49 25.62 -11.10
N ALA A 129 39.07 26.77 -10.58
CA ALA A 129 39.89 27.97 -10.53
C ALA A 129 41.12 27.81 -9.61
N ALA A 130 40.96 27.13 -8.47
CA ALA A 130 42.06 26.82 -7.57
C ALA A 130 43.08 25.86 -8.21
N ILE A 131 42.62 24.81 -8.90
CA ILE A 131 43.50 23.89 -9.64
C ILE A 131 44.26 24.61 -10.76
N GLN A 132 43.62 25.52 -11.50
CA GLN A 132 44.29 26.33 -12.53
C GLN A 132 45.35 27.27 -11.94
N GLN A 133 45.13 27.82 -10.75
CA GLN A 133 46.15 28.61 -10.06
C GLN A 133 47.33 27.76 -9.57
N GLU A 134 47.06 26.56 -9.03
CA GLU A 134 48.09 25.67 -8.50
C GLU A 134 48.97 25.09 -9.63
N THR A 135 48.38 24.75 -10.78
CA THR A 135 49.10 24.28 -11.99
C THR A 135 49.94 25.35 -12.70
N MET A 136 49.71 26.64 -12.44
CA MET A 136 50.55 27.74 -12.94
C MET A 136 51.73 28.10 -12.02
N HIS A 137 51.88 27.41 -10.87
CA HIS A 137 52.96 27.65 -9.90
C HIS A 137 54.05 26.57 -9.85
N GLU A 138 53.96 25.52 -10.66
CA GLU A 138 55.10 24.63 -10.87
C GLU A 138 56.02 25.18 -11.98
N ASP A 139 56.93 26.08 -11.58
CA ASP A 139 58.07 26.54 -12.36
C ASP A 139 59.13 25.41 -12.43
N PRO A 140 59.65 25.02 -13.62
CA PRO A 140 60.61 23.94 -13.73
C PRO A 140 62.03 24.46 -13.51
N PHE A 141 62.45 24.54 -12.24
CA PHE A 141 63.86 24.65 -11.86
C PHE A 141 64.19 23.78 -10.66
#